data_AF-A0A928L0H2-F1
#
_entry.id   AF-A0A928L0H2-F1
#
_cell.length_a   1.000
_cell.length_b   1.000
_cell.length_c   1.000
_cell.angle_alpha   90.00
_cell.angle_beta   90.00
_cell.angle_gamma   90.00
#
_symmetry.space_group_name_H-M   'P 1'
#
loop_
_entity.id
_entity.type
_entity.pdbx_description
1 polymer ?
#
loop_
_entity_poly.entity_id
_entity_poly.type
_entity_poly.pdbx_seq_one_letter_code
_entity_poly.pdbx_strand_id
1 'polypeptide(L)'
;MSTTSASEIFDLRNLYYYQCGNIFTGSLNGFNYKIIPEKEAATVQIWHGNLCSELAEIEQEKTFKLDDEGFRELVNWLENEYEKQK
;
A
#
# COMPACT_ATOMS: atom_id res chain seq x y z
N MET A 1 -17.34 -14.85 8.20
CA MET A 1 -15.95 -14.85 7.69
C MET A 1 -15.47 -13.43 7.85
N SER A 2 -14.64 -13.18 8.87
CA SER A 2 -14.17 -11.82 9.19
C SER A 2 -13.16 -11.42 8.12
N THR A 3 -13.53 -10.46 7.27
CA THR A 3 -12.61 -9.76 6.38
C THR A 3 -11.74 -8.88 7.27
N THR A 4 -10.72 -9.46 7.90
CA THR A 4 -9.75 -8.72 8.73
C THR A 4 -8.81 -8.01 7.79
N SER A 5 -9.30 -6.91 7.21
CA SER A 5 -8.46 -6.00 6.49
C SER A 5 -7.47 -5.36 7.45
N ALA A 6 -6.23 -5.18 7.02
CA ALA A 6 -5.20 -4.54 7.84
C ALA A 6 -5.39 -3.02 8.00
N SER A 7 -6.29 -2.41 7.22
CA SER A 7 -6.57 -0.97 7.21
C SER A 7 -8.06 -0.72 7.45
N GLU A 8 -8.38 0.43 8.03
CA GLU A 8 -9.78 0.87 8.23
C GLU A 8 -10.37 1.50 6.96
N ILE A 9 -9.51 1.99 6.06
CA ILE A 9 -9.89 2.66 4.81
C ILE A 9 -9.75 1.73 3.59
N PHE A 10 -8.70 0.91 3.56
CA PHE A 10 -8.32 0.08 2.42
C PHE A 10 -8.48 -1.40 2.70
N ASP A 11 -8.84 -2.21 1.70
CA ASP A 11 -8.90 -3.67 1.86
C ASP A 11 -7.50 -4.35 1.76
N LEU A 12 -6.59 -4.00 2.65
CA LEU A 12 -5.23 -4.56 2.69
C LEU A 12 -5.21 -5.99 3.27
N ARG A 13 -4.29 -6.81 2.76
CA ARG A 13 -4.04 -8.17 3.29
C ARG A 13 -3.22 -8.10 4.57
N ASN A 14 -3.09 -9.22 5.27
CA ASN A 14 -2.25 -9.28 6.47
C ASN A 14 -0.75 -9.25 6.13
N LEU A 15 0.10 -8.97 7.12
CA LEU A 15 1.56 -8.94 6.96
C LEU A 15 2.13 -10.20 6.30
N TYR A 16 1.62 -11.38 6.66
CA TYR A 16 2.08 -12.67 6.12
C TYR A 16 1.99 -12.73 4.58
N TYR A 17 0.93 -12.17 3.99
CA TYR A 17 0.77 -12.09 2.53
C TYR A 17 1.99 -11.41 1.86
N TYR A 18 2.45 -10.31 2.46
CA TYR A 18 3.59 -9.54 1.96
C TYR A 18 4.93 -10.20 2.28
N GLN A 19 5.08 -10.83 3.45
CA GLN A 19 6.27 -11.61 3.81
C GLN A 19 6.53 -12.77 2.85
N CYS A 20 5.49 -13.32 2.23
CA CYS A 20 5.62 -14.31 1.15
C CYS A 20 6.08 -13.72 -0.19
N GLY A 21 6.32 -12.41 -0.28
CA GLY A 21 6.75 -11.73 -1.51
C GLY A 21 5.61 -11.42 -2.49
N ASN A 22 4.35 -11.47 -2.04
CA ASN A 22 3.22 -11.18 -2.93
C ASN A 22 3.01 -9.68 -3.09
N ILE A 23 3.13 -9.21 -4.33
CA ILE A 23 2.79 -7.83 -4.70
C ILE A 23 1.29 -7.64 -4.55
N PHE A 24 0.89 -6.49 -4.03
CA PHE A 24 -0.50 -6.08 -3.91
C PHE A 24 -0.72 -4.74 -4.60
N THR A 25 -1.79 -4.63 -5.37
CA THR A 25 -2.24 -3.37 -5.98
C THR A 25 -3.68 -3.14 -5.60
N GLY A 26 -4.01 -1.90 -5.28
CA GLY A 26 -5.37 -1.49 -4.99
C GLY A 26 -5.64 -0.09 -5.52
N SER A 27 -6.91 0.24 -5.64
CA SER A 27 -7.36 1.59 -5.98
C SER A 27 -8.62 1.93 -5.21
N LEU A 28 -8.76 3.20 -4.85
CA LEU A 28 -9.91 3.74 -4.13
C LEU A 28 -10.18 5.17 -4.62
N ASN A 29 -11.34 5.41 -5.24
CA ASN A 29 -11.77 6.74 -5.68
C ASN A 29 -10.75 7.52 -6.56
N GLY A 30 -9.93 6.83 -7.35
CA GLY A 30 -8.90 7.46 -8.21
C GLY A 30 -7.51 7.58 -7.57
N PHE A 31 -7.39 7.23 -6.28
CA PHE A 31 -6.12 7.00 -5.59
C PHE A 31 -5.69 5.55 -5.86
N ASN A 32 -4.60 5.36 -6.59
CA ASN A 32 -4.04 4.03 -6.84
C ASN A 32 -2.80 3.84 -5.97
N TYR A 33 -2.62 2.61 -5.49
CA TYR A 33 -1.45 2.25 -4.72
C TYR A 33 -0.95 0.84 -5.05
N LYS A 34 0.35 0.64 -4.87
CA LYS A 34 1.05 -0.62 -5.09
C LYS A 34 2.02 -0.87 -3.95
N ILE A 35 1.94 -2.04 -3.34
CA ILE A 35 2.84 -2.51 -2.30
C ILE A 35 3.71 -3.60 -2.90
N ILE A 36 5.01 -3.35 -2.95
CA ILE A 36 6.03 -4.25 -3.49
C ILE A 36 6.87 -4.74 -2.31
N PRO A 37 6.60 -5.95 -1.79
CA PRO A 37 7.47 -6.54 -0.78
C PRO A 37 8.81 -6.95 -1.40
N GLU A 38 9.87 -6.60 -0.71
CA GLU A 38 11.24 -7.04 -0.88
C GLU A 38 11.66 -7.86 0.35
N LYS A 39 12.80 -8.56 0.30
CA LYS A 39 13.19 -9.56 1.32
C LYS A 39 12.91 -9.16 2.78
N GLU A 40 13.24 -7.92 3.17
CA GLU A 40 13.09 -7.41 4.54
C GLU A 40 12.34 -6.06 4.59
N ALA A 41 11.81 -5.60 3.46
CA ALA A 41 11.22 -4.27 3.32
C ALA A 41 9.98 -4.33 2.40
N ALA A 42 9.15 -3.30 2.43
CA ALA A 42 8.03 -3.14 1.52
C ALA A 42 8.03 -1.71 0.98
N THR A 43 8.07 -1.59 -0.33
CA THR A 43 7.99 -0.30 -1.02
C THR A 43 6.56 -0.05 -1.47
N VAL A 44 6.00 1.09 -1.05
CA VAL A 44 4.66 1.53 -1.42
C VAL A 44 4.77 2.68 -2.39
N GLN A 45 4.07 2.55 -3.51
CA GLN A 45 3.96 3.57 -4.55
C GLN A 45 2.51 4.01 -4.66
N ILE A 46 2.28 5.32 -4.76
CA ILE A 46 0.95 5.93 -4.92
C ILE A 46 0.97 6.77 -6.19
N TRP A 47 -0.13 6.72 -6.94
CA TRP A 47 -0.33 7.57 -8.11
C TRP A 47 -1.81 7.87 -8.34
N HIS A 48 -2.10 9.07 -8.84
CA HIS A 48 -3.43 9.47 -9.27
C HIS A 48 -3.59 9.40 -10.79
N GLY A 49 -4.75 8.90 -11.23
CA GLY A 49 -5.17 8.94 -12.64
C GLY A 49 -5.57 7.58 -13.22
N ASN A 50 -5.95 7.62 -14.49
CA ASN A 50 -6.41 6.46 -15.28
C ASN A 50 -5.27 5.66 -15.93
N LEU A 51 -4.02 6.04 -15.68
CA LEU A 51 -2.86 5.42 -16.29
C LEU A 51 -2.41 4.22 -15.44
N CYS A 52 -2.04 3.12 -16.11
CA CYS A 52 -1.42 1.96 -15.46
C CYS A 52 -0.09 2.37 -14.83
N SER A 53 0.32 1.68 -13.75
CA SER A 53 1.52 1.98 -12.94
C SER A 53 2.84 2.14 -13.73
N GLU A 54 2.89 1.69 -14.99
CA GLU A 54 4.06 1.81 -15.87
C GLU A 54 4.12 3.14 -16.64
N LEU A 55 3.01 3.87 -16.73
CA LEU A 55 2.88 5.17 -17.41
C LEU A 55 2.48 6.30 -16.46
N ALA A 56 2.11 5.95 -15.22
CA ALA A 56 1.73 6.91 -14.20
C ALA A 56 2.99 7.57 -13.59
N GLU A 57 2.91 8.87 -13.37
CA GLU A 57 3.90 9.58 -12.56
C GLU A 57 3.68 9.14 -11.10
N ILE A 58 4.64 8.40 -10.53
CA ILE A 58 4.60 8.03 -9.12
C ILE A 58 4.74 9.30 -8.31
N GLU A 59 3.65 9.74 -7.70
CA GLU A 59 3.63 10.98 -6.93
C GLU A 59 4.31 10.80 -5.58
N GLN A 60 4.10 9.63 -4.96
CA GLN A 60 4.67 9.31 -3.67
C GLN A 60 5.20 7.87 -3.68
N GLU A 61 6.43 7.72 -3.21
CA GLU A 61 7.05 6.42 -2.99
C GLU A 61 7.70 6.41 -1.60
N LYS A 62 7.47 5.32 -0.86
CA LYS A 62 8.09 5.14 0.45
C LYS A 62 8.34 3.67 0.77
N THR A 63 9.50 3.40 1.32
CA THR A 63 9.91 2.06 1.77
C THR A 63 9.79 1.95 3.27
N PHE A 64 9.20 0.84 3.73
CA PHE A 64 9.01 0.48 5.13
C PHE A 64 9.67 -0.86 5.40
N LYS A 65 9.90 -1.19 6.67
CA LYS A 65 10.32 -2.55 7.05
C LYS A 65 9.16 -3.51 6.95
N LEU A 66 9.45 -4.76 6.57
CA LEU A 66 8.45 -5.81 6.47
C LEU A 66 8.34 -6.63 7.78
N ASP A 67 8.14 -5.90 8.87
CA ASP A 67 7.86 -6.41 10.22
C ASP A 67 6.53 -5.83 10.73
N ASP A 68 6.06 -6.26 11.90
CA ASP A 68 4.79 -5.80 12.46
C ASP A 68 4.72 -4.27 12.67
N GLU A 69 5.84 -3.64 13.03
CA GLU A 69 5.91 -2.19 13.28
C GLU A 69 5.88 -1.42 11.95
N GLY A 70 6.77 -1.77 11.02
CA GLY A 70 6.86 -1.17 9.70
C GLY A 70 5.60 -1.40 8.87
N PHE A 71 4.91 -2.52 9.06
CA PHE A 71 3.61 -2.75 8.41
C PHE A 71 2.52 -1.83 8.97
N ARG A 72 2.47 -1.60 10.30
CA ARG A 72 1.56 -0.59 10.87
C ARG A 72 1.88 0.81 10.38
N GLU A 73 3.17 1.17 10.29
CA GLU A 73 3.60 2.46 9.74
C GLU A 73 3.20 2.63 8.27
N LEU A 74 3.34 1.56 7.49
CA LEU A 74 2.92 1.51 6.08
C LEU A 74 1.43 1.80 5.94
N VAL A 75 0.60 1.08 6.71
CA VAL A 75 -0.86 1.28 6.70
C VAL A 75 -1.22 2.71 7.08
N ASN A 76 -0.69 3.20 8.22
CA ASN A 76 -0.94 4.56 8.67
C ASN A 76 -0.51 5.59 7.64
N TRP A 77 0.66 5.41 7.00
CA TRP A 77 1.13 6.34 6.00
C TRP A 77 0.21 6.36 4.78
N LEU A 78 -0.22 5.19 4.29
CA LEU A 78 -1.14 5.07 3.17
C LEU A 78 -2.48 5.77 3.45
N GLU A 79 -3.04 5.56 4.64
CA GLU A 79 -4.28 6.21 5.09
C GLU A 79 -4.10 7.74 5.17
N ASN A 80 -3.00 8.22 5.76
CA ASN A 80 -2.71 9.65 5.84
C ASN A 80 -2.52 10.29 4.45
N GLU A 81 -1.83 9.63 3.51
CA GLU A 81 -1.66 10.15 2.15
C GLU A 81 -2.99 10.21 1.38
N TYR A 82 -3.90 9.27 1.65
CA TYR A 82 -5.26 9.31 1.10
C TYR A 82 -6.09 10.43 1.72
N GLU A 83 -6.05 10.61 3.03
CA GLU A 83 -6.81 11.66 3.72
C GLU A 83 -6.36 13.08 3.33
N LYS A 84 -5.07 13.29 3.08
CA LYS A 84 -4.56 14.59 2.59
C LYS A 84 -5.11 14.97 1.21
N GLN A 85 -5.61 14.00 0.45
CA GLN A 85 -6.04 14.16 -0.93
C GLN A 85 -7.57 14.10 -1.09
N LYS A 86 -8.29 13.89 0.01
CA LYS A 86 -9.75 14.00 0.10
C LYS A 86 -10.20 15.45 0.25
#